data_AF-A0A085MPX3-F1
#
_entry.id   AF-A0A085MPX3-F1
#
_cell.length_a   1.000
_cell.length_b   1.000
_cell.length_c   1.000
_cell.angle_alpha   90.00
_cell.angle_beta   90.00
_cell.angle_gamma   90.00
#
_symmetry.space_group_name_H-M   'P 1'
#
loop_
_entity.id
_entity.type
_entity.pdbx_description
1 polymer ?
#
loop_
_entity_poly.entity_id
_entity_poly.type
_entity_poly.pdbx_seq_one_letter_code
_entity_poly.pdbx_strand_id
1 'polypeptide(L)'
;FFAEQSKEDTITFIRNRLYCVSNSICAELYGLPKIHKPGVPLRPVVCSVNSVTSRLCTYLKSITQPLTGGRSSHVTSHRDFCAALKSIQISKTDFMVSYDVKNLFTSIPIPHTLNILQSLLDSDSSLRERTELSPFQIVKLVAFCMREGSYFRFQESFFRQNDGAPMGSPLSPVLAELFMEHLEETAFEGTDNPWAP
;
A
#
# COMPACT_ATOMS: atom_id res chain seq x y z
N PHE A 1 15.68 -11.54 -16.46
CA PHE A 1 14.38 -12.05 -16.92
C PHE A 1 13.33 -10.95 -17.13
N PHE A 2 12.60 -10.41 -16.13
CA PHE A 2 11.54 -9.41 -16.42
C PHE A 2 12.05 -8.13 -17.09
N ALA A 3 13.23 -7.65 -16.68
CA ALA A 3 13.86 -6.51 -17.35
C ALA A 3 14.22 -6.75 -18.83
N GLU A 4 14.60 -7.99 -19.18
CA GLU A 4 14.85 -8.34 -20.58
C GLU A 4 13.55 -8.48 -21.38
N GLN A 5 12.46 -8.88 -20.73
CA GLN A 5 11.15 -9.06 -21.35
C GLN A 5 10.44 -7.72 -21.60
N SER A 6 10.44 -6.80 -20.63
CA SER A 6 9.76 -5.51 -20.78
C SER A 6 10.56 -4.52 -21.64
N LYS A 7 11.88 -4.69 -21.75
CA LYS A 7 12.81 -3.79 -22.46
C LYS A 7 12.74 -2.34 -21.98
N GLU A 8 12.23 -2.09 -20.78
CA GLU A 8 12.20 -0.75 -20.20
C GLU A 8 13.54 -0.40 -19.55
N ASP A 9 13.98 0.83 -19.75
CA ASP A 9 15.22 1.34 -19.16
C ASP A 9 15.13 1.39 -17.63
N THR A 10 13.97 1.75 -17.08
CA THR A 10 13.75 1.90 -15.63
C THR A 10 13.96 0.59 -14.89
N ILE A 11 13.33 -0.51 -15.34
CA ILE A 11 13.50 -1.80 -14.66
C ILE A 11 14.90 -2.37 -14.88
N THR A 12 15.52 -2.09 -16.02
CA THR A 12 16.90 -2.49 -16.31
C THR A 12 17.88 -1.76 -15.40
N PHE A 13 17.68 -0.46 -15.18
CA PHE A 13 18.42 0.34 -14.22
C PHE A 13 18.26 -0.18 -12.79
N ILE A 14 17.02 -0.48 -12.36
CA ILE A 14 16.74 -1.08 -11.05
C ILE A 14 17.48 -2.42 -10.91
N ARG A 15 17.38 -3.30 -11.91
CA ARG A 15 18.08 -4.59 -11.94
C ARG A 15 19.59 -4.41 -11.76
N ASN A 16 20.23 -3.54 -12.53
CA ASN A 16 21.66 -3.31 -12.47
C ASN A 16 22.11 -2.79 -11.10
N ARG A 17 21.27 -1.98 -10.44
CA ARG A 17 21.55 -1.50 -9.08
C ARG A 17 21.46 -2.62 -8.04
N LEU A 18 20.47 -3.51 -8.16
CA LEU A 18 20.27 -4.66 -7.27
C LEU A 18 21.46 -5.64 -7.29
N TYR A 19 22.17 -5.74 -8.43
CA TYR A 19 23.36 -6.60 -8.55
C TYR A 19 24.53 -6.15 -7.67
N CYS A 20 24.62 -4.87 -7.32
CA CYS A 20 25.75 -4.34 -6.58
C CYS A 20 25.31 -3.96 -5.16
N VAL A 21 25.69 -4.80 -4.18
CA VAL A 21 25.23 -4.74 -2.78
C VAL A 21 25.61 -3.41 -2.10
N SER A 22 26.70 -2.76 -2.52
CA SER A 22 27.12 -1.45 -1.98
C SER A 22 26.17 -0.30 -2.34
N ASN A 23 25.23 -0.52 -3.26
CA ASN A 23 24.23 0.49 -3.63
C ASN A 23 23.04 0.56 -2.68
N SER A 24 22.99 -0.33 -1.68
CA SER A 24 21.85 -0.50 -0.79
C SER A 24 22.26 -0.54 0.66
N ILE A 25 21.41 0.04 1.51
CA ILE A 25 21.56 0.02 2.96
C ILE A 25 20.57 -1.00 3.50
N CYS A 26 20.95 -1.75 4.55
CA CYS A 26 20.01 -2.63 5.20
C CYS A 26 18.89 -1.81 5.85
N ALA A 27 17.63 -2.21 5.67
CA ALA A 27 16.53 -1.55 6.33
C ALA A 27 16.61 -1.76 7.85
N GLU A 28 16.27 -0.75 8.65
CA GLU A 28 16.39 -0.80 10.11
C GLU A 28 15.05 -0.57 10.79
N LEU A 29 14.74 -1.34 11.83
CA LEU A 29 13.55 -1.14 12.65
C LEU A 29 13.83 -0.09 13.73
N TYR A 30 12.97 0.91 13.81
CA TYR A 30 12.97 1.90 14.89
C TYR A 30 11.55 2.10 15.45
N GLY A 31 11.46 2.65 16.66
CA GLY A 31 10.21 2.89 17.35
C GLY A 31 9.89 4.38 17.49
N LEU A 32 8.72 4.80 17.04
CA LEU A 32 8.22 6.16 17.28
C LEU A 32 7.29 6.19 18.50
N PRO A 33 7.52 7.03 19.52
CA PRO A 33 6.68 7.07 20.71
C PRO A 33 5.27 7.60 20.41
N LYS A 34 4.24 6.85 20.83
CA LYS A 34 2.85 7.31 20.77
C LYS A 34 2.52 8.15 22.01
N ILE A 35 2.99 9.40 22.04
CA ILE A 35 2.89 10.33 23.19
C ILE A 35 1.47 10.60 23.68
N HIS A 36 0.46 10.37 22.84
CA HIS A 36 -0.96 10.55 23.15
C HIS A 36 -1.61 9.31 23.80
N LYS A 37 -0.88 8.21 24.00
CA LYS A 37 -1.43 6.98 24.62
C LYS A 37 -0.80 6.73 26.00
N PRO A 38 -1.57 6.23 26.99
CA PRO A 38 -1.02 5.84 28.29
C PRO A 38 0.16 4.87 28.15
N GLY A 39 1.22 5.08 28.91
CA GLY A 39 2.44 4.27 28.85
C GLY A 39 3.34 4.52 27.63
N VAL A 40 2.98 5.46 26.74
CA VAL A 40 3.76 5.90 25.57
C VAL A 40 4.33 4.72 24.75
N PRO A 41 3.46 3.78 24.29
CA PRO A 41 3.93 2.63 23.53
C PRO A 41 4.61 3.05 22.23
N LEU A 42 5.61 2.28 21.79
CA LEU A 42 6.30 2.53 20.53
C LEU A 42 5.46 2.06 19.33
N ARG A 43 5.53 2.81 18.23
CA ARG A 43 5.09 2.41 16.89
C ARG A 43 6.32 1.90 16.12
N PRO A 44 6.43 0.59 15.86
CA PRO A 44 7.52 0.07 15.03
C PRO A 44 7.37 0.58 13.58
N VAL A 45 8.46 1.03 12.99
CA VAL A 45 8.57 1.45 11.58
C VAL A 45 9.88 0.95 11.02
N VAL A 46 9.86 0.44 9.79
CA VAL A 46 11.05 -0.02 9.07
C VAL A 46 11.55 1.11 8.17
N CYS A 47 12.75 1.61 8.42
CA CYS A 47 13.40 2.57 7.54
C CYS A 47 13.81 1.88 6.25
N SER A 48 13.01 2.05 5.19
CA SER A 48 13.27 1.44 3.88
C SER A 48 14.07 2.37 2.95
N VAL A 49 14.58 3.51 3.43
CA VAL A 49 15.30 4.48 2.62
C VAL A 49 16.60 3.86 2.09
N ASN A 50 16.81 3.92 0.77
CA ASN A 50 17.94 3.29 0.07
C ASN A 50 18.09 1.78 0.34
N SER A 51 17.04 1.11 0.81
CA SER A 51 17.02 -0.34 0.91
C SER A 51 17.06 -0.99 -0.47
N VAL A 52 17.37 -2.30 -0.50
CA VAL A 52 17.43 -3.09 -1.73
C VAL A 52 16.15 -2.93 -2.56
N THR A 53 14.98 -3.01 -1.94
CA THR A 53 13.69 -2.90 -2.65
C THR A 53 13.17 -1.48 -2.79
N SER A 54 13.78 -0.46 -2.15
CA SER A 54 13.26 0.92 -2.10
C SER A 54 12.86 1.49 -3.46
N ARG A 55 13.75 1.39 -4.46
CA ARG A 55 13.51 1.91 -5.81
C ARG A 55 12.48 1.10 -6.58
N LEU A 56 12.51 -0.22 -6.42
CA LEU A 56 11.51 -1.09 -7.02
C LEU A 56 10.13 -0.78 -6.45
N CYS A 57 10.01 -0.60 -5.13
CA CYS A 57 8.77 -0.17 -4.48
C CYS A 57 8.29 1.18 -4.99
N THR A 58 9.18 2.17 -5.13
CA THR A 58 8.80 3.49 -5.67
C THR A 58 8.31 3.41 -7.12
N TYR A 59 8.97 2.61 -7.94
CA TYR A 59 8.56 2.40 -9.34
C TYR A 59 7.21 1.68 -9.43
N LEU A 60 7.05 0.57 -8.71
CA LEU A 60 5.78 -0.16 -8.66
C LEU A 60 4.66 0.72 -8.10
N LYS A 61 4.95 1.57 -7.09
CA LYS A 61 3.99 2.56 -6.60
C LYS A 61 3.50 3.46 -7.73
N SER A 62 4.40 3.99 -8.56
CA SER A 62 4.00 4.86 -9.68
C SER A 62 3.10 4.14 -10.69
N ILE A 63 3.29 2.84 -10.86
CA ILE A 63 2.44 2.01 -11.71
C ILE A 63 1.09 1.77 -11.04
N THR A 64 1.04 1.41 -9.76
CA THR A 64 -0.20 0.95 -9.11
C THR A 64 -1.04 2.07 -8.49
N GLN A 65 -0.46 3.24 -8.21
CA GLN A 65 -1.18 4.36 -7.55
C GLN A 65 -2.44 4.83 -8.29
N PRO A 66 -2.50 4.85 -9.64
CA PRO A 66 -3.72 5.24 -10.34
C PRO A 66 -4.89 4.24 -10.22
N LEU A 67 -4.65 3.04 -9.68
CA LEU A 67 -5.70 2.04 -9.44
C LEU A 67 -6.57 2.33 -8.21
N THR A 68 -6.14 3.26 -7.37
CA THR A 68 -6.77 3.60 -6.09
C THR A 68 -7.23 5.06 -6.10
N GLY A 69 -8.16 5.40 -5.22
CA GLY A 69 -8.69 6.75 -5.06
C GLY A 69 -9.82 7.10 -6.03
N GLY A 70 -10.36 6.09 -6.72
CA GLY A 70 -11.48 6.26 -7.66
C GLY A 70 -12.87 6.15 -7.01
N ARG A 71 -12.95 5.84 -5.72
CA ARG A 71 -14.23 5.65 -5.01
C ARG A 71 -14.83 6.97 -4.58
N SER A 72 -16.17 7.02 -4.51
CA SER A 72 -16.92 8.19 -3.99
C SER A 72 -16.59 8.51 -2.53
N SER A 73 -16.27 7.48 -1.75
CA SER A 73 -15.83 7.55 -0.36
C SER A 73 -14.42 8.10 -0.19
N HIS A 74 -13.62 8.16 -1.28
CA HIS A 74 -12.23 8.59 -1.20
C HIS A 74 -12.12 10.07 -0.80
N VAL A 75 -11.32 10.32 0.22
CA VAL A 75 -11.07 11.65 0.76
C VAL A 75 -9.67 12.12 0.38
N THR A 76 -9.59 13.10 -0.52
CA THR A 76 -8.34 13.70 -0.97
C THR A 76 -7.71 14.62 0.06
N SER A 77 -8.53 15.35 0.83
CA SER A 77 -8.03 16.26 1.86
C SER A 77 -9.01 16.45 3.01
N HIS A 78 -8.49 16.90 4.16
CA HIS A 78 -9.31 17.28 5.30
C HIS A 78 -10.33 18.39 4.98
N ARG A 79 -10.04 19.25 4.00
CA ARG A 79 -10.96 20.31 3.57
C ARG A 79 -12.15 19.74 2.83
N ASP A 80 -11.89 18.79 1.92
CA ASP A 80 -12.93 18.11 1.14
C ASP A 80 -13.83 17.31 2.08
N PHE A 81 -13.24 16.62 3.07
CA PHE A 81 -13.99 15.94 4.12
C PHE A 81 -14.90 16.89 4.91
N CYS A 82 -14.37 18.03 5.37
CA CYS A 82 -15.17 19.01 6.11
C CYS A 82 -16.28 19.61 5.26
N ALA A 83 -16.06 19.81 3.96
CA ALA A 83 -17.08 20.28 3.03
C ALA A 83 -18.18 19.22 2.84
N ALA A 84 -17.80 17.95 2.65
CA ALA A 84 -18.73 16.83 2.53
C ALA A 84 -19.61 16.71 3.79
N LEU A 85 -19.01 16.72 4.99
CA LEU A 85 -19.76 16.65 6.24
C LEU A 85 -20.77 17.79 6.42
N LYS A 86 -20.44 19.01 6.00
CA LYS A 86 -21.36 20.15 6.09
C LYS A 86 -22.56 20.04 5.16
N SER A 87 -22.46 19.26 4.09
CA SER A 87 -23.55 19.05 3.14
C SER A 87 -24.60 18.05 3.62
N ILE A 88 -24.24 17.19 4.59
CA ILE A 88 -25.13 16.15 5.12
C ILE A 88 -26.20 16.79 6.00
N GLN A 89 -27.47 16.55 5.68
CA GLN A 89 -28.62 16.94 6.50
C GLN A 89 -28.95 15.80 7.46
N ILE A 90 -28.92 16.07 8.76
CA ILE A 90 -29.12 15.06 9.81
C ILE A 90 -30.53 15.21 10.39
N SER A 91 -31.33 14.14 10.34
CA SER A 91 -32.63 14.05 11.01
C SER A 91 -32.47 13.78 12.50
N LYS A 92 -33.50 14.07 13.29
CA LYS A 92 -33.53 13.75 14.74
C LYS A 92 -33.48 12.25 15.05
N THR A 93 -33.78 11.41 14.06
CA THR A 93 -33.76 9.95 14.15
C THR A 93 -32.41 9.36 13.77
N ASP A 94 -31.53 10.14 13.15
CA ASP A 94 -30.26 9.66 12.62
C ASP A 94 -29.21 9.64 13.73
N PHE A 95 -28.29 8.69 13.64
CA PHE A 95 -27.15 8.60 14.54
C PHE A 95 -25.88 8.32 13.74
N MET A 96 -24.76 8.86 14.21
CA MET A 96 -23.46 8.68 13.59
C MET A 96 -22.76 7.46 14.17
N VAL A 97 -22.22 6.62 13.31
CA VAL A 97 -21.34 5.51 13.68
C VAL A 97 -19.96 5.77 13.10
N SER A 98 -18.92 5.53 13.90
CA SER A 98 -17.52 5.66 13.48
C SER A 98 -16.78 4.36 13.74
N TYR A 99 -16.03 3.92 12.74
CA TYR A 99 -15.19 2.73 12.79
C TYR A 99 -13.72 3.13 12.65
N ASP A 100 -12.84 2.49 13.43
CA ASP A 100 -11.39 2.67 13.34
C ASP A 100 -10.72 1.32 13.08
N VAL A 101 -9.87 1.26 12.06
CA VAL A 101 -9.15 0.03 11.70
C VAL A 101 -7.92 -0.11 12.57
N LYS A 102 -7.92 -1.13 13.43
CA LYS A 102 -6.77 -1.44 14.26
C LYS A 102 -5.62 -2.03 13.44
N ASN A 103 -4.45 -1.41 13.55
CA ASN A 103 -3.19 -1.91 12.99
C ASN A 103 -3.22 -2.15 11.47
N LEU A 104 -3.90 -1.30 10.70
CA LEU A 104 -4.16 -1.42 9.26
C LEU A 104 -3.05 -2.16 8.48
N PHE A 105 -1.84 -1.59 8.41
CA PHE A 105 -0.75 -2.16 7.60
C PHE A 105 -0.39 -3.60 7.97
N THR A 106 -0.21 -3.92 9.26
CA THR A 106 0.14 -5.27 9.70
C THR A 106 -1.02 -6.26 9.57
N SER A 107 -2.24 -5.78 9.35
CA SER A 107 -3.45 -6.59 9.19
C SER A 107 -3.82 -6.84 7.72
N ILE A 108 -3.13 -6.23 6.75
CA ILE A 108 -3.45 -6.41 5.32
C ILE A 108 -3.17 -7.87 4.89
N PRO A 109 -4.17 -8.60 4.35
CA PRO A 109 -3.99 -9.97 3.89
C PRO A 109 -3.29 -9.99 2.52
N ILE A 110 -1.96 -9.89 2.51
CA ILE A 110 -1.14 -9.76 1.29
C ILE A 110 -1.54 -10.72 0.15
N PRO A 111 -1.76 -12.04 0.36
CA PRO A 111 -2.16 -12.93 -0.72
C PRO A 111 -3.48 -12.53 -1.39
N HIS A 112 -4.46 -12.09 -0.60
CA HIS A 112 -5.76 -11.65 -1.11
C HIS A 112 -5.65 -10.30 -1.81
N THR A 113 -4.90 -9.35 -1.23
CA THR A 113 -4.61 -8.04 -1.85
C THR A 113 -3.92 -8.18 -3.21
N LEU A 114 -3.02 -9.15 -3.37
CA LEU A 114 -2.37 -9.44 -4.65
C LEU A 114 -3.36 -9.95 -5.72
N ASN A 115 -4.38 -10.71 -5.33
CA ASN A 115 -5.43 -11.16 -6.25
C ASN A 115 -6.29 -9.98 -6.71
N ILE A 116 -6.68 -9.10 -5.80
CA ILE A 116 -7.42 -7.87 -6.14
C ILE A 116 -6.58 -7.01 -7.10
N LEU A 117 -5.30 -6.81 -6.78
CA LEU A 117 -4.38 -6.07 -7.64
C LEU A 117 -4.27 -6.68 -9.04
N GLN A 118 -4.20 -8.02 -9.15
CA GLN A 118 -4.19 -8.72 -10.43
C GLN A 118 -5.45 -8.40 -11.25
N SER A 119 -6.64 -8.55 -10.67
CA SER A 119 -7.91 -8.27 -11.34
C SER A 119 -8.05 -6.81 -11.79
N LEU A 120 -7.59 -5.86 -10.97
CA LEU A 120 -7.60 -4.44 -11.32
C LEU A 120 -6.65 -4.15 -12.48
N LEU A 121 -5.41 -4.68 -12.43
CA LEU A 121 -4.43 -4.51 -13.51
C LEU A 121 -4.89 -5.16 -14.84
N ASP A 122 -5.56 -6.31 -14.78
CA ASP A 122 -6.10 -6.97 -15.97
C ASP A 122 -7.22 -6.15 -16.63
N SER A 123 -7.94 -5.36 -15.85
CA SER A 123 -9.04 -4.50 -16.32
C SER A 123 -8.59 -3.08 -16.69
N ASP A 124 -7.32 -2.75 -16.47
CA ASP A 124 -6.81 -1.40 -16.62
C ASP A 124 -6.29 -1.12 -18.03
N SER A 125 -7.11 -0.43 -18.82
CA SER A 125 -6.79 -0.04 -20.19
C SER A 125 -5.61 0.94 -20.30
N SER A 126 -5.33 1.71 -19.25
CA SER A 126 -4.25 2.71 -19.21
C SER A 126 -2.90 2.11 -18.79
N LEU A 127 -2.82 0.82 -18.47
CA LEU A 127 -1.59 0.19 -17.96
C LEU A 127 -0.40 0.36 -18.89
N ARG A 128 -0.64 0.23 -20.20
CA ARG A 128 0.38 0.37 -21.24
C ARG A 128 0.96 1.79 -21.35
N GLU A 129 0.27 2.79 -20.84
CA GLU A 129 0.79 4.16 -20.78
C GLU A 129 1.82 4.35 -19.66
N ARG A 130 1.80 3.46 -18.64
CA ARG A 130 2.67 3.53 -17.46
C ARG A 130 3.84 2.56 -17.52
N THR A 131 3.65 1.39 -18.11
CA THR A 131 4.67 0.34 -18.15
C THR A 131 4.40 -0.71 -19.24
N GLU A 132 5.47 -1.35 -19.69
CA GLU A 132 5.45 -2.54 -20.55
C GLU A 132 5.32 -3.86 -19.78
N LEU A 133 5.43 -3.80 -18.45
CA LEU A 133 5.22 -4.98 -17.61
C LEU A 133 3.79 -5.49 -17.73
N SER A 134 3.65 -6.81 -17.83
CA SER A 134 2.32 -7.43 -17.75
C SER A 134 1.77 -7.36 -16.32
N PRO A 135 0.43 -7.41 -16.15
CA PRO A 135 -0.21 -7.53 -14.84
C PRO A 135 0.45 -8.58 -13.94
N PHE A 136 0.70 -9.77 -14.50
CA PHE A 136 1.38 -10.87 -13.80
C PHE A 136 2.78 -10.49 -13.31
N GLN A 137 3.59 -9.82 -14.13
CA GLN A 137 4.93 -9.39 -13.74
C GLN A 137 4.89 -8.36 -12.63
N ILE A 138 3.96 -7.40 -12.69
CA ILE A 138 3.76 -6.38 -11.66
C ILE A 138 3.38 -7.05 -10.33
N VAL A 139 2.37 -7.93 -10.34
CA VAL A 139 1.91 -8.64 -9.13
C VAL A 139 3.04 -9.49 -8.54
N LYS A 140 3.83 -10.18 -9.38
CA LYS A 140 5.01 -10.94 -8.91
C LYS A 140 6.06 -10.05 -8.26
N LEU A 141 6.34 -8.87 -8.82
CA LEU A 141 7.30 -7.93 -8.26
C LEU A 141 6.78 -7.30 -6.95
N VAL A 142 5.49 -6.98 -6.87
CA VAL A 142 4.85 -6.51 -5.64
C VAL A 142 4.89 -7.60 -4.57
N ALA A 143 4.55 -8.84 -4.91
CA ALA A 143 4.64 -9.98 -4.00
C ALA A 143 6.05 -10.15 -3.45
N PHE A 144 7.07 -10.06 -4.31
CA PHE A 144 8.47 -10.09 -3.91
C PHE A 144 8.80 -8.98 -2.91
N CYS A 145 8.43 -7.74 -3.20
CA CYS A 145 8.68 -6.61 -2.31
C CYS A 145 8.01 -6.76 -0.94
N MET A 146 6.80 -7.34 -0.88
CA MET A 146 6.03 -7.46 0.36
C MET A 146 6.44 -8.67 1.21
N ARG A 147 6.90 -9.76 0.59
CA ARG A 147 7.19 -11.03 1.29
C ARG A 147 8.68 -11.25 1.47
N GLU A 148 9.42 -11.48 0.39
CA GLU A 148 10.85 -11.81 0.45
C GLU A 148 11.73 -10.57 0.68
N GLY A 149 11.37 -9.45 0.08
CA GLY A 149 12.08 -8.18 0.14
C GLY A 149 11.79 -7.34 1.38
N SER A 150 10.91 -7.81 2.26
CA SER A 150 10.51 -7.14 3.50
C SER A 150 11.33 -7.64 4.69
N TYR A 151 12.64 -7.43 4.63
CA TYR A 151 13.57 -7.75 5.71
C TYR A 151 14.17 -6.50 6.32
N PHE A 152 14.54 -6.57 7.60
CA PHE A 152 15.13 -5.47 8.33
C PHE A 152 16.05 -5.99 9.45
N ARG A 153 16.96 -5.12 9.89
CA ARG A 153 17.86 -5.36 11.02
C ARG A 153 17.27 -4.74 12.29
N PHE A 154 17.35 -5.49 13.39
CA PHE A 154 17.03 -5.03 14.73
C PHE A 154 17.93 -5.73 15.73
N GLN A 155 18.58 -4.98 16.64
CA GLN A 155 19.50 -5.53 17.65
C GLN A 155 20.50 -6.56 17.08
N GLU A 156 21.20 -6.19 16.01
CA GLU A 156 22.18 -7.04 15.30
C GLU A 156 21.62 -8.33 14.68
N SER A 157 20.31 -8.53 14.70
CA SER A 157 19.64 -9.68 14.10
C SER A 157 18.81 -9.25 12.89
N PHE A 158 18.66 -10.18 11.93
CA PHE A 158 17.84 -9.97 10.74
C PHE A 158 16.47 -10.61 10.93
N PHE A 159 15.44 -9.86 10.59
CA PHE A 159 14.06 -10.28 10.65
C PHE A 159 13.38 -10.04 9.31
N ARG A 160 12.31 -10.78 9.08
CA ARG A 160 11.42 -10.60 7.93
C ARG A 160 10.01 -10.39 8.45
N GLN A 161 9.26 -9.52 7.79
CA GLN A 161 7.85 -9.39 8.06
C GLN A 161 7.10 -10.64 7.55
N ASN A 162 6.35 -11.30 8.43
CA ASN A 162 5.61 -12.51 8.06
C ASN A 162 4.25 -12.18 7.43
N ASP A 163 3.55 -11.20 8.00
CA ASP A 163 2.19 -10.82 7.60
C ASP A 163 2.04 -9.31 7.49
N GLY A 164 1.06 -8.87 6.71
CA GLY A 164 0.78 -7.46 6.48
C GLY A 164 1.78 -6.75 5.56
N ALA A 165 1.47 -5.50 5.27
CA ALA A 165 2.33 -4.60 4.51
C ALA A 165 3.36 -3.92 5.44
N PRO A 166 4.65 -3.83 5.06
CA PRO A 166 5.69 -3.23 5.89
C PRO A 166 5.55 -1.72 6.05
N MET A 167 5.38 -1.28 7.30
CA MET A 167 5.34 0.15 7.62
C MET A 167 6.69 0.80 7.27
N GLY A 168 6.68 1.71 6.29
CA GLY A 168 7.85 2.41 5.78
C GLY A 168 8.21 2.08 4.33
N SER A 169 7.59 1.06 3.74
CA SER A 169 7.69 0.83 2.29
C SER A 169 6.81 1.82 1.51
N PRO A 170 7.29 2.39 0.39
CA PRO A 170 6.49 3.24 -0.49
C PRO A 170 5.22 2.56 -1.05
N LEU A 171 5.22 1.22 -1.16
CA LEU A 171 4.10 0.44 -1.70
C LEU A 171 2.99 0.18 -0.68
N SER A 172 3.32 0.14 0.60
CA SER A 172 2.37 -0.29 1.63
C SER A 172 1.12 0.59 1.72
N PRO A 173 1.20 1.93 1.59
CA PRO A 173 0.02 2.78 1.51
C PRO A 173 -0.92 2.39 0.36
N VAL A 174 -0.39 2.16 -0.84
CA VAL A 174 -1.21 1.82 -2.01
C VAL A 174 -1.90 0.48 -1.84
N LEU A 175 -1.20 -0.53 -1.32
CA LEU A 175 -1.81 -1.84 -1.07
C LEU A 175 -2.85 -1.81 0.05
N ALA A 176 -2.63 -0.98 1.07
CA ALA A 176 -3.61 -0.80 2.13
C ALA A 176 -4.87 -0.11 1.59
N GLU A 177 -4.71 0.94 0.80
CA GLU A 177 -5.82 1.65 0.15
C GLU A 177 -6.60 0.73 -0.78
N LEU A 178 -5.92 0.02 -1.68
CA LEU A 178 -6.53 -0.96 -2.58
C LEU A 178 -7.34 -2.03 -1.85
N PHE A 179 -6.81 -2.57 -0.75
CA PHE A 179 -7.55 -3.54 0.05
C PHE A 179 -8.74 -2.91 0.77
N MET A 180 -8.58 -1.70 1.32
CA MET A 180 -9.66 -1.02 2.04
C MET A 180 -10.81 -0.62 1.11
N GLU A 181 -10.53 -0.14 -0.10
CA GLU A 181 -11.56 0.14 -1.11
C GLU A 181 -12.34 -1.12 -1.48
N HIS A 182 -11.65 -2.25 -1.69
CA HIS A 182 -12.33 -3.51 -1.98
C HIS A 182 -13.14 -4.03 -0.78
N LEU A 183 -12.61 -3.89 0.43
CA LEU A 183 -13.30 -4.27 1.66
C LEU A 183 -14.57 -3.44 1.87
N GLU A 184 -14.49 -2.14 1.59
CA GLU A 184 -15.62 -1.21 1.64
C GLU A 184 -16.71 -1.62 0.65
N GLU A 185 -16.36 -1.85 -0.62
CA GLU A 185 -17.30 -2.33 -1.63
C GLU A 185 -17.99 -3.64 -1.20
N THR A 186 -17.22 -4.59 -0.68
CA THR A 186 -17.76 -5.89 -0.23
C THR A 186 -18.65 -5.74 1.00
N ALA A 187 -18.31 -4.83 1.92
CA ALA A 187 -19.06 -4.63 3.16
C ALA A 187 -20.39 -3.90 2.94
N PHE A 188 -20.46 -3.03 1.94
CA PHE A 188 -21.63 -2.20 1.65
C PHE A 188 -22.37 -2.60 0.36
N GLU A 189 -21.99 -3.73 -0.25
CA GLU A 189 -22.67 -4.32 -1.40
C GLU A 189 -24.17 -4.52 -1.11
N GLY A 190 -25.04 -3.92 -1.94
CA GLY A 190 -26.49 -4.05 -1.81
C GLY A 190 -27.14 -3.19 -0.72
N THR A 191 -26.42 -2.20 -0.17
CA THR A 191 -27.03 -1.22 0.73
C THR A 191 -27.70 -0.08 -0.06
N ASP A 192 -28.98 0.19 0.23
CA ASP A 192 -29.73 1.32 -0.35
C ASP A 192 -29.40 2.68 0.31
N ASN A 193 -28.41 2.71 1.22
CA ASN A 193 -28.07 3.92 1.96
C ASN A 193 -27.15 4.81 1.11
N PRO A 194 -27.60 6.01 0.68
CA PRO A 194 -26.78 6.91 -0.14
C PRO A 194 -25.59 7.51 0.61
N TRP A 195 -25.51 7.27 1.92
CA TRP A 195 -24.43 7.70 2.81
C TRP A 195 -23.58 6.54 3.33
N ALA A 196 -23.91 5.30 2.95
CA ALA A 196 -22.94 4.22 3.05
C ALA A 196 -21.85 4.51 2.01
N PRO A 197 -20.56 4.31 2.37
CA PRO A 197 -19.46 4.56 1.46
C PRO A 197 -19.55 3.79 0.13
#